data_AF-A0A554MBM6-F1
#
_entry.id   AF-A0A554MBM6-F1
#
_cell.length_a   1.000
_cell.length_b   1.000
_cell.length_c   1.000
_cell.angle_alpha   90.00
_cell.angle_beta   90.00
_cell.angle_gamma   90.00
#
_symmetry.space_group_name_H-M   'P 1'
#
loop_
_entity.id
_entity.type
_entity.pdbx_description
1 polymer ?
#
loop_
_entity_poly.entity_id
_entity_poly.type
_entity_poly.pdbx_seq_one_letter_code
_entity_poly.pdbx_strand_id
1 'polypeptide(L)'
;MKLWKLYAMALAGMLDIAVGITVVFLFGKFFGQKMGLMSYVAGVFLSIAPDFDIIFLYLTDKKSHHEFITHRPIIVLALVAGIGWFVENKFWSLLASILIFWHYLHDTEGFLGIKENGIAWLWPFSKYYYGFSDGKIVVKTSEERLKNASFKSALNQYLYPNYRSFMELGISSLLFCFICTQFIGYKGMLLFPIFWIIILIGWALYKYSGH
;
A
#
# COMPACT_ATOMS: atom_id res chain seq x y z
N MET A 1 22.35 -5.90 -3.96
CA MET A 1 21.38 -4.89 -4.46
C MET A 1 19.99 -5.47 -4.81
N LYS A 2 19.83 -6.45 -5.73
CA LYS A 2 18.48 -6.94 -6.12
C LYS A 2 17.63 -7.47 -4.95
N LEU A 3 18.24 -8.25 -4.05
CA LEU A 3 17.55 -8.76 -2.85
C LEU A 3 17.00 -7.64 -1.96
N TRP A 4 17.81 -6.61 -1.67
CA TRP A 4 17.39 -5.48 -0.84
C TRP A 4 16.28 -4.65 -1.48
N LYS A 5 16.28 -4.52 -2.82
CA LYS A 5 15.16 -3.90 -3.54
C LYS A 5 13.87 -4.69 -3.31
N LEU A 6 13.92 -6.01 -3.49
CA LEU A 6 12.74 -6.87 -3.28
C LEU A 6 12.24 -6.81 -1.84
N TYR A 7 13.16 -6.87 -0.88
CA TYR A 7 12.83 -6.76 0.54
C TYR A 7 12.15 -5.41 0.85
N ALA A 8 12.73 -4.30 0.41
CA ALA A 8 12.14 -2.98 0.61
C ALA A 8 10.77 -2.81 -0.05
N MET A 9 10.57 -3.34 -1.27
CA MET A 9 9.26 -3.34 -1.93
C MET A 9 8.24 -4.18 -1.16
N ALA A 10 8.64 -5.34 -0.63
CA ALA A 10 7.77 -6.16 0.20
C ALA A 10 7.38 -5.45 1.50
N LEU A 11 8.31 -4.69 2.12
CA LEU A 11 8.01 -3.88 3.29
C LEU A 11 7.07 -2.70 2.96
N ALA A 12 7.27 -2.04 1.82
CA ALA A 12 6.45 -0.91 1.39
C ALA A 12 4.97 -1.30 1.17
N GLY A 13 4.73 -2.43 0.49
CA GLY A 13 3.37 -2.92 0.27
C GLY A 13 2.70 -3.55 1.50
N MET A 14 3.42 -3.73 2.61
CA MET A 14 2.92 -4.53 3.73
C MET A 14 1.73 -3.90 4.45
N LEU A 15 1.66 -2.56 4.49
CA LEU A 15 0.52 -1.87 5.08
C LEU A 15 -0.74 -2.06 4.26
N ASP A 16 -0.65 -1.91 2.94
CA ASP A 16 -1.78 -2.12 2.04
C ASP A 16 -2.28 -3.57 2.11
N ILE A 17 -1.37 -4.54 2.14
CA ILE A 17 -1.71 -5.96 2.34
C ILE A 17 -2.45 -6.17 3.67
N ALA A 18 -1.93 -5.63 4.77
CA ALA A 18 -2.51 -5.80 6.09
C ALA A 18 -3.89 -5.14 6.21
N VAL A 19 -4.06 -3.93 5.65
CA VAL A 19 -5.34 -3.25 5.57
C VAL A 19 -6.29 -4.01 4.65
N GLY A 20 -5.81 -4.52 3.52
CA GLY A 20 -6.61 -5.29 2.57
C GLY A 20 -7.26 -6.51 3.21
N ILE A 21 -6.47 -7.33 3.89
CA ILE A 21 -6.96 -8.48 4.64
C ILE A 21 -7.95 -8.05 5.74
N THR A 22 -7.63 -6.97 6.46
CA THR A 22 -8.47 -6.48 7.56
C THR A 22 -9.82 -5.98 7.07
N VAL A 23 -9.84 -5.19 5.98
CA VAL A 23 -11.05 -4.68 5.37
C VAL A 23 -11.92 -5.83 4.89
N VAL A 24 -11.37 -6.85 4.20
CA VAL A 24 -12.13 -8.05 3.80
C VAL A 24 -12.79 -8.73 5.01
N PHE A 25 -12.05 -8.92 6.11
CA PHE A 25 -12.60 -9.52 7.34
C PHE A 25 -13.76 -8.69 7.89
N LEU A 26 -13.55 -7.38 8.08
CA LEU A 26 -14.54 -6.49 8.67
C LEU A 26 -15.78 -6.33 7.77
N PHE A 27 -15.60 -6.23 6.46
CA PHE A 27 -16.69 -6.18 5.50
C PHE A 27 -17.51 -7.47 5.53
N GLY A 28 -16.85 -8.63 5.54
CA GLY A 28 -17.55 -9.90 5.66
C GLY A 28 -18.39 -10.00 6.93
N LYS A 29 -17.84 -9.57 8.07
CA LYS A 29 -18.59 -9.49 9.33
C LYS A 29 -19.77 -8.53 9.24
N PHE A 30 -19.56 -7.33 8.70
CA PHE A 30 -20.59 -6.29 8.63
C PHE A 30 -21.78 -6.70 7.73
N PHE A 31 -21.51 -7.35 6.59
CA PHE A 31 -22.54 -7.80 5.65
C PHE A 31 -23.03 -9.24 5.91
N GLY A 32 -22.58 -9.89 6.98
CA GLY A 32 -22.95 -11.28 7.29
C GLY A 32 -22.47 -12.31 6.25
N GLN A 33 -21.44 -11.97 5.49
CA GLN A 33 -20.87 -12.82 4.44
C GLN A 33 -19.77 -13.73 5.00
N LYS A 34 -19.79 -15.01 4.63
CA LYS A 34 -18.73 -15.95 5.01
C LYS A 34 -17.52 -15.74 4.09
N MET A 35 -16.43 -15.20 4.64
CA MET A 35 -15.17 -14.98 3.91
C MET A 35 -14.32 -16.24 3.92
N GLY A 36 -14.08 -16.83 2.75
CA GLY A 36 -13.12 -17.92 2.57
C GLY A 36 -11.70 -17.42 2.35
N LEU A 37 -10.71 -18.32 2.32
CA LEU A 37 -9.31 -17.98 2.07
C LEU A 37 -9.12 -17.15 0.78
N MET A 38 -9.83 -17.51 -0.29
CA MET A 38 -9.75 -16.82 -1.58
C MET A 38 -10.22 -15.36 -1.50
N SER A 39 -11.15 -15.04 -0.59
CA SER A 39 -11.59 -13.66 -0.37
C SER A 39 -10.47 -12.79 0.19
N TYR A 40 -9.66 -13.33 1.11
CA TYR A 40 -8.50 -12.62 1.66
C TYR A 40 -7.40 -12.48 0.62
N VAL A 41 -7.14 -13.52 -0.18
CA VAL A 41 -6.20 -13.46 -1.30
C VAL A 41 -6.63 -12.38 -2.30
N ALA A 42 -7.91 -12.33 -2.67
CA ALA A 42 -8.45 -11.27 -3.52
C ALA A 42 -8.29 -9.88 -2.88
N GLY A 43 -8.53 -9.74 -1.57
CA GLY A 43 -8.29 -8.50 -0.84
C GLY A 43 -6.86 -8.02 -0.89
N VAL A 44 -5.90 -8.93 -0.71
CA VAL A 44 -4.46 -8.64 -0.87
C VAL A 44 -4.19 -8.12 -2.28
N PHE A 45 -4.61 -8.87 -3.31
CA PHE A 45 -4.38 -8.48 -4.69
C PHE A 45 -5.00 -7.13 -5.04
N LEU A 46 -6.23 -6.86 -4.59
CA LEU A 46 -6.92 -5.59 -4.83
C LEU A 46 -6.23 -4.44 -4.09
N SER A 47 -5.76 -4.65 -2.86
CA SER A 47 -5.08 -3.59 -2.07
C SER A 47 -3.76 -3.12 -2.67
N ILE A 48 -3.06 -3.99 -3.42
CA ILE A 48 -1.77 -3.66 -4.07
C ILE A 48 -1.89 -3.58 -5.60
N ALA A 49 -3.10 -3.67 -6.15
CA ALA A 49 -3.30 -3.70 -7.60
C ALA A 49 -2.76 -2.45 -8.31
N PRO A 50 -2.87 -1.22 -7.78
CA PRO A 50 -2.31 -0.05 -8.44
C PRO A 50 -0.78 -0.14 -8.58
N ASP A 51 -0.11 -0.74 -7.58
CA ASP A 51 1.34 -0.95 -7.51
C ASP A 51 1.88 -2.06 -8.41
N PHE A 52 1.04 -2.79 -9.14
CA PHE A 52 1.50 -3.84 -10.07
C PHE A 52 2.36 -3.28 -11.21
N ASP A 53 2.24 -1.99 -11.49
CA ASP A 53 3.09 -1.26 -12.41
C ASP A 53 4.56 -1.13 -11.93
N ILE A 54 4.84 -1.35 -10.63
CA ILE A 54 6.20 -1.45 -10.09
C ILE A 54 6.94 -2.65 -10.69
N ILE A 55 6.25 -3.74 -11.04
CA ILE A 55 6.88 -4.87 -11.74
C ILE A 55 7.39 -4.40 -13.11
N PHE A 56 6.60 -3.60 -13.81
CA PHE A 56 7.02 -3.02 -15.09
C PHE A 56 8.19 -2.04 -14.90
N LEU A 57 8.21 -1.24 -13.85
CA LEU A 57 9.40 -0.43 -13.51
C LEU A 57 10.62 -1.28 -13.15
N TYR A 58 10.43 -2.41 -12.48
CA TYR A 58 11.56 -3.29 -12.14
C TYR A 58 12.20 -3.86 -13.41
N LEU A 59 11.39 -4.04 -14.47
CA LEU A 59 11.82 -4.55 -15.78
C LEU A 59 12.25 -3.45 -16.77
N THR A 60 11.98 -2.16 -16.48
CA THR A 60 12.26 -1.04 -17.41
C THR A 60 13.04 0.09 -16.72
N ASP A 61 13.89 0.81 -17.45
CA ASP A 61 14.65 1.95 -16.88
C ASP A 61 13.81 3.23 -16.69
N LYS A 62 12.49 3.10 -16.48
CA LYS A 62 11.61 4.24 -16.23
C LYS A 62 11.80 4.79 -14.82
N LYS A 63 11.60 6.11 -14.68
CA LYS A 63 11.91 6.84 -13.44
C LYS A 63 10.80 6.84 -12.38
N SER A 64 9.53 6.63 -12.76
CA SER A 64 8.39 6.70 -11.82
C SER A 64 7.18 5.91 -12.33
N HIS A 65 6.46 5.22 -11.43
CA HIS A 65 5.26 4.43 -11.76
C HIS A 65 3.97 5.22 -11.54
N HIS A 66 3.99 6.24 -10.70
CA HIS A 66 2.83 7.10 -10.47
C HIS A 66 2.46 7.97 -11.72
N GLU A 67 3.10 7.74 -12.87
CA GLU A 67 2.69 8.27 -14.18
C GLU A 67 1.73 7.34 -14.92
N PHE A 68 1.68 6.06 -14.54
CA PHE A 68 0.81 5.07 -15.15
C PHE A 68 -0.65 5.30 -14.81
N ILE A 69 -1.51 4.73 -15.66
CA ILE A 69 -2.96 4.83 -15.53
C ILE A 69 -3.49 4.19 -14.24
N THR A 70 -2.76 3.21 -13.71
CA THR A 70 -2.99 2.55 -12.41
C THR A 70 -2.97 3.52 -11.24
N HIS A 71 -2.27 4.65 -11.35
CA HIS A 71 -2.22 5.72 -10.34
C HIS A 71 -3.08 6.93 -10.72
N ARG A 72 -4.26 6.67 -11.31
CA ARG A 72 -5.26 7.68 -11.71
C ARG A 72 -6.61 7.37 -11.05
N PRO A 73 -6.86 7.91 -9.83
CA PRO A 73 -7.95 7.45 -8.98
C PRO A 73 -9.33 7.47 -9.63
N ILE A 74 -9.72 8.57 -10.30
CA ILE A 74 -11.05 8.67 -10.92
C ILE A 74 -11.30 7.54 -11.92
N ILE A 75 -10.33 7.27 -12.79
CA ILE A 75 -10.51 6.24 -13.83
C ILE A 75 -10.47 4.84 -13.23
N VAL A 76 -9.50 4.56 -12.36
CA VAL A 76 -9.37 3.21 -11.79
C VAL A 76 -10.51 2.89 -10.83
N LEU A 77 -10.95 3.83 -9.99
CA LEU A 77 -12.10 3.63 -9.11
C LEU A 77 -13.39 3.43 -9.92
N ALA A 78 -13.63 4.23 -10.97
CA ALA A 78 -14.79 4.03 -11.84
C ALA A 78 -14.76 2.66 -12.54
N LEU A 79 -13.59 2.25 -13.03
CA LEU A 79 -13.41 0.95 -13.67
C LEU A 79 -13.64 -0.20 -12.69
N VAL A 80 -13.02 -0.17 -11.51
CA VAL A 80 -13.14 -1.21 -10.48
C VAL A 80 -14.57 -1.29 -9.95
N ALA A 81 -15.21 -0.16 -9.68
CA ALA A 81 -16.61 -0.12 -9.28
C ALA A 81 -17.52 -0.72 -10.36
N GLY A 82 -17.30 -0.32 -11.62
CA GLY A 82 -18.04 -0.82 -12.79
C GLY A 82 -17.87 -2.33 -12.99
N ILE A 83 -16.64 -2.82 -13.07
CA ILE A 83 -16.34 -4.25 -13.23
C ILE A 83 -16.93 -5.05 -12.06
N GLY A 84 -16.68 -4.62 -10.83
CA GLY A 84 -17.20 -5.30 -9.65
C GLY A 84 -18.73 -5.38 -9.63
N TRP A 85 -19.42 -4.36 -10.16
CA TRP A 85 -20.87 -4.36 -10.27
C TRP A 85 -21.38 -5.46 -11.21
N PHE A 86 -20.67 -5.73 -12.31
CA PHE A 86 -21.08 -6.73 -13.31
C PHE A 86 -20.61 -8.15 -12.99
N VAL A 87 -19.47 -8.33 -12.33
CA VAL A 87 -18.88 -9.67 -12.14
C VAL A 87 -19.52 -10.44 -10.99
N GLU A 88 -19.64 -9.84 -9.81
CA GLU A 88 -19.81 -10.66 -8.60
C GLU A 88 -20.74 -10.08 -7.54
N ASN A 89 -21.53 -9.03 -7.87
CA ASN A 89 -22.49 -8.29 -7.03
C ASN A 89 -21.98 -6.99 -6.37
N LYS A 90 -22.91 -6.24 -5.76
CA LYS A 90 -22.64 -4.94 -5.11
C LYS A 90 -21.62 -5.00 -3.96
N PHE A 91 -21.51 -6.15 -3.28
CA PHE A 91 -20.59 -6.33 -2.17
C PHE A 91 -19.14 -6.25 -2.65
N TRP A 92 -18.79 -7.00 -3.71
CA TRP A 92 -17.43 -7.01 -4.26
C TRP A 92 -17.07 -5.70 -4.96
N SER A 93 -18.02 -5.06 -5.64
CA SER A 93 -17.85 -3.70 -6.20
C SER A 93 -17.43 -2.70 -5.13
N LEU A 94 -18.17 -2.65 -4.01
CA LEU A 94 -17.89 -1.73 -2.92
C LEU A 94 -16.58 -2.06 -2.21
N LEU A 95 -16.35 -3.34 -1.91
CA LEU A 95 -15.12 -3.80 -1.28
C LEU A 95 -13.88 -3.46 -2.12
N ALA A 96 -13.89 -3.77 -3.41
CA ALA A 96 -12.78 -3.44 -4.31
C ALA A 96 -12.56 -1.92 -4.40
N SER A 97 -13.63 -1.13 -4.46
CA SER A 97 -13.54 0.34 -4.47
C SER A 97 -12.90 0.88 -3.20
N ILE A 98 -13.25 0.34 -2.03
CA ILE A 98 -12.65 0.75 -0.74
C ILE A 98 -11.17 0.38 -0.68
N LEU A 99 -10.80 -0.82 -1.14
CA LEU A 99 -9.41 -1.27 -1.12
C LEU A 99 -8.51 -0.42 -2.02
N ILE A 100 -8.98 -0.11 -3.23
CA ILE A 100 -8.26 0.75 -4.18
C ILE A 100 -8.22 2.20 -3.67
N PHE A 101 -9.33 2.69 -3.10
CA PHE A 101 -9.37 4.02 -2.51
C PHE A 101 -8.40 4.15 -1.33
N TRP A 102 -8.33 3.13 -0.48
CA TRP A 102 -7.35 3.06 0.60
C TRP A 102 -5.93 3.19 0.07
N HIS A 103 -5.56 2.45 -0.98
CA HIS A 103 -4.22 2.53 -1.55
C HIS A 103 -3.89 3.95 -2.04
N TYR A 104 -4.81 4.63 -2.73
CA TYR A 104 -4.59 6.04 -3.12
C TYR A 104 -4.54 7.01 -1.95
N LEU A 105 -5.31 6.75 -0.90
CA LEU A 105 -5.23 7.52 0.33
C LEU A 105 -3.86 7.30 1.00
N HIS A 106 -3.39 6.06 1.04
CA HIS A 106 -2.07 5.68 1.52
C HIS A 106 -0.98 6.40 0.74
N ASP A 107 -1.06 6.50 -0.59
CA ASP A 107 -0.07 7.22 -1.40
C ASP A 107 -0.18 8.76 -1.38
N THR A 108 -1.20 9.32 -0.71
CA THR A 108 -1.41 10.77 -0.71
C THR A 108 -0.45 11.46 0.26
N GLU A 109 0.16 12.56 -0.20
CA GLU A 109 1.11 13.32 0.60
C GLU A 109 0.50 13.75 1.93
N GLY A 110 1.28 13.57 2.97
CA GLY A 110 1.04 13.82 4.39
C GLY A 110 0.07 12.86 5.08
N PHE A 111 -0.54 11.93 4.33
CA PHE A 111 -1.13 10.75 4.96
C PHE A 111 0.00 9.90 5.57
N LEU A 112 -0.14 9.52 6.85
CA LEU A 112 0.87 8.78 7.63
C LEU A 112 2.30 9.37 7.58
N GLY A 113 2.44 10.69 7.36
CA GLY A 113 3.74 11.37 7.34
C GLY A 113 4.50 11.26 6.01
N ILE A 114 3.85 10.87 4.93
CA ILE A 114 4.42 10.82 3.58
C ILE A 114 4.72 12.24 3.10
N LYS A 115 5.94 12.53 2.62
CA LYS A 115 6.29 13.89 2.16
C LYS A 115 6.53 14.01 0.66
N GLU A 116 6.66 12.88 -0.02
CA GLU A 116 7.25 12.84 -1.36
C GLU A 116 6.28 12.36 -2.44
N ASN A 117 5.14 11.78 -2.05
CA ASN A 117 4.20 11.18 -2.98
C ASN A 117 2.90 11.97 -2.93
N GLY A 118 2.56 12.65 -4.02
CA GLY A 118 1.21 13.17 -4.22
C GLY A 118 0.45 12.24 -5.16
N ILE A 119 -0.89 12.34 -5.14
CA ILE A 119 -1.76 11.59 -6.06
C ILE A 119 -2.49 12.56 -6.99
N ALA A 120 -2.59 12.19 -8.27
CA ALA A 120 -3.33 12.96 -9.27
C ALA A 120 -4.83 12.68 -9.15
N TRP A 121 -5.41 13.01 -8.00
CA TRP A 121 -6.81 12.75 -7.64
C TRP A 121 -7.81 13.20 -8.70
N LEU A 122 -7.52 14.33 -9.36
CA LEU A 122 -8.42 14.99 -10.33
C LEU A 122 -8.06 14.71 -11.80
N TRP A 123 -7.17 13.77 -12.10
CA TRP A 123 -6.90 13.39 -13.49
C TRP A 123 -8.11 12.66 -14.09
N PRO A 124 -8.54 12.93 -15.35
CA PRO A 124 -7.85 13.69 -16.41
C PRO A 124 -8.11 15.19 -16.44
N PHE A 125 -8.92 15.74 -15.53
CA PHE A 125 -9.30 17.15 -15.53
C PHE A 125 -8.18 18.08 -15.03
N SER A 126 -7.23 17.54 -14.27
CA SER A 126 -6.06 18.26 -13.76
C SER A 126 -4.81 17.39 -13.85
N LYS A 127 -3.68 18.01 -14.20
CA LYS A 127 -2.34 17.37 -14.19
C LYS A 127 -1.61 17.52 -12.85
N TYR A 128 -2.17 18.28 -11.91
CA TYR A 128 -1.58 18.47 -10.59
C TYR A 128 -1.75 17.25 -9.69
N TYR A 129 -0.77 17.06 -8.83
CA TYR A 129 -0.74 16.10 -7.75
C TYR A 129 -1.11 16.80 -6.45
N TYR A 130 -2.05 16.21 -5.71
CA TYR A 130 -2.60 16.78 -4.50
C TYR A 130 -2.22 15.93 -3.30
N GLY A 131 -2.06 16.59 -2.16
CA GLY A 131 -2.03 15.97 -0.85
C GLY A 131 -2.19 17.00 0.25
N PHE A 132 -1.82 16.66 1.48
CA PHE A 132 -2.10 17.44 2.67
C PHE A 132 -0.94 17.41 3.66
N SER A 133 -0.20 18.51 3.80
CA SER A 133 0.93 18.63 4.74
C SER A 133 0.74 19.84 5.65
N ASP A 134 1.07 19.67 6.93
CA ASP A 134 1.04 20.75 7.93
C ASP A 134 -0.28 21.55 7.98
N GLY A 135 -1.40 20.82 7.86
CA GLY A 135 -2.73 21.43 7.89
C GLY A 135 -3.15 22.10 6.59
N LYS A 136 -2.37 21.98 5.50
CA LYS A 136 -2.60 22.67 4.23
C LYS A 136 -2.62 21.69 3.06
N ILE A 137 -3.42 22.01 2.04
CA ILE A 137 -3.38 21.30 0.76
C ILE A 137 -2.07 21.66 0.07
N VAL A 138 -1.30 20.63 -0.30
CA VAL A 138 -0.10 20.76 -1.12
C VAL A 138 -0.45 20.38 -2.55
N VAL A 139 0.00 21.19 -3.50
CA VAL A 139 -0.23 20.98 -4.93
C VAL A 139 1.13 20.97 -5.63
N LYS A 140 1.42 19.92 -6.37
CA LYS A 140 2.69 19.74 -7.10
C LYS A 140 2.42 19.45 -8.57
N THR A 141 3.28 19.96 -9.44
CA THR A 141 3.36 19.55 -10.84
C THR A 141 4.05 18.18 -10.96
N SER A 142 3.88 17.50 -12.11
CA SER A 142 4.63 16.27 -12.39
C SER A 142 6.15 16.48 -12.28
N GLU A 143 6.66 17.62 -12.75
CA GLU A 143 8.08 17.94 -12.72
C GLU A 143 8.63 18.09 -11.29
N GLU A 144 7.92 18.82 -10.43
CA GLU A 144 8.28 18.98 -9.01
C GLU A 144 8.26 17.64 -8.28
N ARG A 145 7.27 16.78 -8.58
CA ARG A 145 7.21 15.44 -8.02
C ARG A 145 8.41 14.61 -8.47
N LEU A 146 8.70 14.56 -9.78
CA LEU A 146 9.81 13.77 -10.32
C LEU A 146 11.19 14.21 -9.82
N LYS A 147 11.38 15.51 -9.56
CA LYS A 147 12.63 16.01 -8.96
C LYS A 147 12.86 15.45 -7.56
N ASN A 148 11.79 15.20 -6.81
CA ASN A 148 11.86 14.70 -5.44
C ASN A 148 11.72 13.16 -5.35
N ALA A 149 11.03 12.54 -6.30
CA ALA A 149 10.81 11.10 -6.34
C ALA A 149 12.06 10.39 -6.88
N SER A 150 12.93 9.93 -5.98
CA SER A 150 13.94 8.92 -6.34
C SER A 150 13.49 7.55 -5.84
N PHE A 151 13.48 6.56 -6.73
CA PHE A 151 13.19 5.17 -6.36
C PHE A 151 14.14 4.70 -5.24
N LYS A 152 15.38 5.20 -5.22
CA LYS A 152 16.33 4.94 -4.13
C LYS A 152 15.89 5.54 -2.78
N SER A 153 15.34 6.77 -2.76
CA SER A 153 14.74 7.36 -1.54
C SER A 153 13.62 6.47 -1.02
N ALA A 154 12.69 6.09 -1.90
CA ALA A 154 11.55 5.24 -1.53
C ALA A 154 12.00 3.91 -0.92
N LEU A 155 12.98 3.22 -1.51
CA LEU A 155 13.49 1.95 -0.95
C LEU A 155 14.22 2.17 0.38
N ASN A 156 15.04 3.23 0.48
CA ASN A 156 15.78 3.52 1.70
C ASN A 156 14.85 3.83 2.89
N GLN A 157 13.65 4.36 2.64
CA GLN A 157 12.67 4.58 3.71
C GLN A 157 12.29 3.28 4.44
N TYR A 158 12.30 2.12 3.77
CA TYR A 158 11.96 0.85 4.41
C TYR A 158 13.17 0.02 4.84
N LEU A 159 14.36 0.32 4.32
CA LEU A 159 15.60 -0.38 4.67
C LEU A 159 16.27 0.14 5.95
N TYR A 160 15.82 1.29 6.46
CA TYR A 160 16.28 1.83 7.74
C TYR A 160 15.11 2.10 8.69
N PRO A 161 15.32 1.98 10.01
CA PRO A 161 14.37 2.44 11.00
C PRO A 161 14.25 3.96 10.92
N ASN A 162 13.09 4.45 10.49
CA ASN A 162 12.69 5.83 10.62
C ASN A 162 11.24 5.88 11.10
N TYR A 163 10.74 7.07 11.41
CA TYR A 163 9.38 7.25 11.92
C TYR A 163 8.33 6.62 11.00
N ARG A 164 8.44 6.82 9.69
CA ARG A 164 7.49 6.29 8.69
C ARG A 164 7.51 4.76 8.67
N SER A 165 8.68 4.15 8.46
CA SER A 165 8.78 2.69 8.43
C SER A 165 8.33 2.06 9.74
N PHE A 166 8.67 2.66 10.88
CA PHE A 166 8.20 2.15 12.17
C PHE A 166 6.68 2.23 12.33
N MET A 167 6.07 3.34 11.93
CA MET A 167 4.62 3.53 11.99
C MET A 167 3.87 2.57 11.07
N GLU A 168 4.25 2.50 9.79
CA GLU A 168 3.57 1.66 8.81
C GLU A 168 3.74 0.16 9.14
N LEU A 169 4.97 -0.28 9.45
CA LEU A 169 5.24 -1.67 9.83
C LEU A 169 4.58 -2.03 11.18
N GLY A 170 4.52 -1.07 12.12
CA GLY A 170 3.82 -1.23 13.38
C GLY A 170 2.32 -1.44 13.20
N ILE A 171 1.65 -0.57 12.45
CA ILE A 171 0.23 -0.73 12.10
C ILE A 171 0.01 -2.06 11.38
N SER A 172 0.84 -2.37 10.38
CA SER A 172 0.77 -3.62 9.62
C SER A 172 0.83 -4.85 10.55
N SER A 173 1.80 -4.87 11.47
CA SER A 173 1.98 -5.97 12.41
C SER A 173 0.78 -6.16 13.35
N LEU A 174 0.20 -5.06 13.83
CA LEU A 174 -0.99 -5.09 14.70
C LEU A 174 -2.22 -5.61 13.95
N LEU A 175 -2.47 -5.10 12.75
CA LEU A 175 -3.56 -5.55 11.89
C LEU A 175 -3.42 -7.03 11.52
N PHE A 176 -2.22 -7.44 11.10
CA PHE A 176 -1.95 -8.83 10.76
C PHE A 176 -2.18 -9.76 11.97
N CYS A 177 -1.66 -9.40 13.14
CA CYS A 177 -1.87 -10.18 14.36
C CYS A 177 -3.34 -10.24 14.77
N PHE A 178 -4.05 -9.11 14.71
CA PHE A 178 -5.49 -9.06 14.95
C PHE A 178 -6.22 -10.07 14.06
N ILE A 179 -5.95 -10.07 12.76
CA ILE A 179 -6.57 -11.02 11.85
C ILE A 179 -6.18 -12.46 12.16
N CYS A 180 -4.90 -12.76 12.36
CA CYS A 180 -4.46 -14.10 12.70
C CYS A 180 -5.13 -14.63 13.98
N THR A 181 -5.41 -13.76 14.97
CA THR A 181 -6.12 -14.19 16.18
C THR A 181 -7.56 -14.67 15.91
N GLN A 182 -8.18 -14.21 14.82
CA GLN A 182 -9.50 -14.68 14.42
C GLN A 182 -9.48 -16.10 13.85
N PHE A 183 -8.32 -16.58 13.37
CA PHE A 183 -8.15 -17.91 12.78
C PHE A 183 -7.54 -18.93 13.73
N ILE A 184 -6.53 -18.54 14.51
CA ILE A 184 -5.75 -19.45 15.37
C ILE A 184 -5.84 -19.09 16.86
N GLY A 185 -6.80 -18.23 17.24
CA GLY A 185 -7.02 -17.80 18.62
C GLY A 185 -5.88 -16.92 19.14
N TYR A 186 -5.70 -16.87 20.46
CA TYR A 186 -4.69 -16.03 21.11
C TYR A 186 -3.25 -16.28 20.61
N LYS A 187 -2.96 -17.47 20.06
CA LYS A 187 -1.67 -17.80 19.44
C LYS A 187 -1.30 -16.86 18.29
N GLY A 188 -2.28 -16.24 17.64
CA GLY A 188 -2.05 -15.21 16.62
C GLY A 188 -1.22 -14.02 17.12
N MET A 189 -1.28 -13.70 18.41
CA MET A 189 -0.47 -12.62 19.01
C MET A 189 1.03 -12.94 19.03
N LEU A 190 1.42 -14.23 18.99
CA LEU A 190 2.84 -14.62 18.93
C LEU A 190 3.50 -14.20 17.60
N LEU A 191 2.70 -13.89 16.57
CA LEU A 191 3.22 -13.41 15.29
C LEU A 191 3.78 -11.98 15.39
N PHE A 192 3.35 -11.19 16.38
CA PHE A 192 3.82 -9.81 16.56
C PHE A 192 5.34 -9.74 16.84
N PRO A 193 5.89 -10.43 17.86
CA PRO A 193 7.33 -10.42 18.09
C PRO A 193 8.10 -11.09 16.94
N ILE A 194 7.56 -12.14 16.31
CA ILE A 194 8.20 -12.81 15.16
C ILE A 194 8.36 -11.83 13.99
N PHE A 195 7.30 -11.09 13.66
CA PHE A 195 7.30 -10.08 12.62
C PHE A 195 8.41 -9.06 12.86
N TRP A 196 8.49 -8.49 14.07
CA TRP A 196 9.51 -7.50 14.40
C TRP A 196 10.92 -8.07 14.41
N ILE A 197 11.12 -9.30 14.86
CA ILE A 197 12.43 -9.98 14.77
C ILE A 197 12.90 -10.05 13.30
N ILE A 198 12.01 -10.41 12.37
CA ILE A 198 12.35 -10.46 10.94
C ILE A 198 12.74 -9.07 10.41
N ILE A 199 12.00 -8.03 10.76
CA ILE A 199 12.32 -6.64 10.37
C ILE A 199 13.67 -6.20 10.92
N LEU A 200 13.91 -6.40 12.22
CA LEU A 200 15.14 -6.00 12.89
C LEU A 200 16.37 -6.74 12.32
N ILE A 201 16.23 -8.04 12.04
CA ILE A 201 17.28 -8.81 11.36
C ILE A 201 17.53 -8.24 9.96
N GLY A 202 16.49 -7.94 9.19
CA GLY A 202 16.61 -7.34 7.86
C GLY A 202 17.37 -6.00 7.89
N TRP A 203 17.01 -5.10 8.80
CA TRP A 203 17.72 -3.82 8.99
C TRP A 203 19.17 -4.01 9.43
N ALA A 204 19.45 -4.93 10.35
CA ALA A 204 20.81 -5.22 10.80
C ALA A 204 21.67 -5.76 9.64
N LEU A 205 21.17 -6.76 8.91
CA LEU A 205 21.86 -7.35 7.77
C LEU A 205 22.11 -6.32 6.65
N TYR A 206 21.15 -5.43 6.38
CA TYR A 206 21.33 -4.36 5.41
C TYR A 206 22.46 -3.41 5.82
N LYS A 207 22.46 -2.95 7.08
CA LYS A 207 23.51 -2.09 7.65
C LYS A 207 24.90 -2.72 7.57
N TYR A 208 25.04 -4.01 7.84
CA TYR A 208 26.34 -4.71 7.78
C TYR A 208 26.77 -5.09 6.36
N SER A 209 25.88 -4.99 5.36
CA SER A 209 26.22 -5.32 3.96
C SER A 209 27.00 -4.22 3.23
N GLY A 210 27.33 -3.10 3.89
CA GLY A 210 28.12 -2.01 3.31
C GLY A 210 27.32 -1.09 2.36
N HIS A 211 26.02 -0.97 2.58
CA HIS A 211 25.10 -0.13 1.81
C HIS A 211 24.65 1.12 2.55
#